data_AF-A0A7C3SWT9-F1
#
_entry.id   AF-A0A7C3SWT9-F1
#
_cell.length_a   1.000
_cell.length_b   1.000
_cell.length_c   1.000
_cell.angle_alpha   90.00
_cell.angle_beta   90.00
_cell.angle_gamma   90.00
#
_symmetry.space_group_name_H-M   'P 1'
#
loop_
_entity.id
_entity.type
_entity.pdbx_description
1 polymer ?
#
loop_
_entity_poly.entity_id
_entity_poly.type
_entity_poly.pdbx_seq_one_letter_code
_entity_poly.pdbx_strand_id
1 'polypeptide(L)'
;MLKKQYIILPIAFLTIFLNSFSEDYLLPENFTRFEIPDDSEVGTVLTEYLWYHLFKRLGNGPTLFNKEYLLCADTWVNDFIDPHRNKTIQEVHREDLLSIRIDDEGYIDTHQHFSHAHDAGWPFPLWTQTYGQKDKGIGWHFQPLEQVPGWVGENLRHAKNNLTCGENAIKQWELQNLISHGIVENKWKLESTGEGPSIITSTPNLNLSAKDIPFFQLRWKREIQYQSHLLPYMEWKRAGDSDFSPERRFYF
;
A
#
# COMPACT_ATOMS: atom_id res chain seq x y z
N MET A 1 -33.89 18.73 55.68
CA MET A 1 -32.73 19.65 55.77
C MET A 1 -31.49 18.89 55.27
N LEU A 2 -31.00 19.24 54.08
CA LEU A 2 -29.81 18.66 53.47
C LEU A 2 -28.55 19.04 54.27
N LYS A 3 -27.63 18.10 54.49
CA LYS A 3 -26.20 18.40 54.67
C LYS A 3 -25.38 17.56 53.71
N LYS A 4 -24.86 18.23 52.67
CA LYS A 4 -23.87 17.74 51.72
C LYS A 4 -22.60 17.33 52.49
N GLN A 5 -22.21 16.07 52.41
CA GLN A 5 -20.85 15.64 52.70
C GLN A 5 -20.05 15.74 51.40
N TYR A 6 -18.98 16.53 51.45
CA TYR A 6 -18.06 16.78 50.34
C TYR A 6 -17.28 15.49 50.05
N ILE A 7 -17.54 14.89 48.88
CA ILE A 7 -16.66 13.88 48.28
C ILE A 7 -15.50 14.66 47.64
N ILE A 8 -14.45 14.95 48.42
CA ILE A 8 -13.15 15.41 47.90
C ILE A 8 -12.15 14.30 48.21
N LEU A 9 -12.34 13.12 47.61
CA LEU A 9 -11.36 12.03 47.68
C LEU A 9 -11.52 10.95 46.59
N PRO A 10 -11.69 11.34 45.31
CA PRO A 10 -11.21 10.46 44.23
C PRO A 10 -10.30 11.15 43.19
N ILE A 11 -10.06 12.48 43.29
CA ILE A 11 -9.25 13.19 42.28
C ILE A 11 -7.74 13.00 42.51
N ALA A 12 -7.30 12.89 43.77
CA ALA A 12 -5.89 12.65 44.10
C ALA A 12 -5.41 11.23 43.72
N PHE A 13 -6.29 10.23 43.76
CA PHE A 13 -5.95 8.87 43.34
C PHE A 13 -5.90 8.72 41.81
N LEU A 14 -6.73 9.49 41.07
CA LEU A 14 -6.72 9.46 39.60
C LEU A 14 -5.47 10.12 39.01
N THR A 15 -4.92 11.14 39.67
CA THR A 15 -3.66 11.80 39.25
C THR A 15 -2.41 10.96 39.55
N ILE A 16 -2.45 10.12 40.58
CA ILE A 16 -1.34 9.19 40.88
C ILE A 16 -1.33 8.00 39.88
N PHE A 17 -2.50 7.52 39.45
CA PHE A 17 -2.58 6.44 38.45
C PHE A 17 -2.32 6.90 37.00
N LEU A 18 -2.49 8.19 36.69
CA LEU A 18 -2.13 8.73 35.37
C LEU A 18 -0.63 8.99 35.22
N ASN A 19 0.11 9.19 36.33
CA ASN A 19 1.57 9.31 36.31
C ASN A 19 2.30 7.97 36.43
N SER A 20 1.62 6.87 36.78
CA SER A 20 2.25 5.56 36.98
C SER A 20 2.28 4.66 35.74
N PHE A 21 1.97 5.19 34.55
CA PHE A 21 2.26 4.54 33.27
C PHE A 21 3.46 5.17 32.54
N SER A 22 4.29 5.92 33.26
CA SER A 22 5.67 6.07 32.85
C SER A 22 6.36 4.74 33.13
N GLU A 23 6.37 3.82 32.17
CA GLU A 23 7.52 2.88 32.11
C GLU A 23 8.77 3.75 32.30
N ASP A 24 9.69 3.37 33.18
CA ASP A 24 10.90 4.16 33.39
C ASP A 24 11.66 4.26 32.05
N TYR A 25 11.41 5.35 31.31
CA TYR A 25 11.99 5.62 30.01
C TYR A 25 13.41 6.12 30.26
N LEU A 26 14.34 5.17 30.45
CA LEU A 26 15.75 5.48 30.65
C LEU A 26 16.36 5.91 29.32
N LEU A 27 16.50 7.23 29.16
CA LEU A 27 17.25 7.82 28.07
C LEU A 27 18.73 7.39 28.17
N PRO A 28 19.33 6.77 27.13
CA PRO A 28 20.73 6.39 27.15
C PRO A 28 21.64 7.59 27.38
N GLU A 29 22.77 7.35 28.06
CA GLU A 29 23.73 8.39 28.43
C GLU A 29 24.19 9.19 27.20
N ASN A 30 24.60 8.48 26.15
CA ASN A 30 25.14 9.04 24.91
C ASN A 30 24.08 9.32 23.83
N PHE A 31 22.79 9.24 24.16
CA PHE A 31 21.74 9.53 23.19
C PHE A 31 21.88 10.96 22.64
N THR A 32 21.52 11.19 21.38
CA THR A 32 21.55 12.52 20.76
C THR A 32 20.59 13.48 21.48
N ARG A 33 21.08 14.66 21.88
CA ARG A 33 20.32 15.66 22.65
C ARG A 33 20.20 16.97 21.90
N PHE A 34 19.09 17.66 22.14
CA PHE A 34 18.93 19.05 21.71
C PHE A 34 19.37 19.98 22.84
N GLU A 35 20.31 20.87 22.53
CA GLU A 35 20.75 21.94 23.41
C GLU A 35 20.24 23.27 22.84
N ILE A 36 19.33 23.92 23.56
CA ILE A 36 18.81 25.24 23.19
C ILE A 36 19.44 26.27 24.12
N PRO A 37 20.31 27.16 23.59
CA PRO A 37 20.85 28.26 24.37
C PRO A 37 19.72 29.07 24.99
N ASP A 38 19.90 29.45 26.25
CA ASP A 38 18.95 30.24 27.05
C ASP A 38 17.61 29.54 27.41
N ASP A 39 17.37 28.29 26.97
CA ASP A 39 16.15 27.53 27.29
C ASP A 39 16.40 25.99 27.37
N SER A 40 16.99 25.55 28.48
CA SER A 40 17.27 24.12 28.72
C SER A 40 16.02 23.24 28.84
N GLU A 41 14.88 23.83 29.21
CA GLU A 41 13.62 23.10 29.33
C GLU A 41 13.13 22.65 27.96
N VAL A 42 13.13 23.56 26.97
CA VAL A 42 12.78 23.21 25.58
C VAL A 42 13.73 22.15 25.01
N GLY A 43 15.04 22.26 25.24
CA GLY A 43 16.00 21.25 24.81
C GLY A 43 15.71 19.86 25.40
N THR A 44 15.32 19.82 26.67
CA THR A 44 14.91 18.58 27.36
C THR A 44 13.66 17.99 26.70
N VAL A 45 12.61 18.78 26.50
CA VAL A 45 11.36 18.33 25.87
C VAL A 45 11.60 17.79 24.46
N LEU A 46 12.41 18.45 23.64
CA LEU A 46 12.72 17.99 22.29
C LEU A 46 13.50 16.67 22.29
N THR A 47 14.44 16.51 23.23
CA THR A 47 15.23 15.29 23.39
C THR A 47 14.33 14.11 23.80
N GLU A 48 13.48 14.32 24.80
CA GLU A 48 12.53 13.31 25.27
C GLU A 48 11.51 12.95 24.19
N TYR A 49 11.03 13.94 23.42
CA TYR A 49 10.14 13.71 22.30
C TYR A 49 10.80 12.87 21.19
N LEU A 50 12.05 13.17 20.83
CA LEU A 50 12.78 12.37 19.83
C LEU A 50 12.93 10.92 20.30
N TRP A 51 13.35 10.71 21.56
CA TRP A 51 13.46 9.37 22.13
C TRP A 51 12.13 8.63 22.11
N TYR A 52 11.07 9.27 22.60
CA TYR A 52 9.72 8.71 22.62
C TYR A 52 9.24 8.35 21.22
N HIS A 53 9.44 9.24 20.25
CA HIS A 53 9.08 9.01 18.85
C HIS A 53 9.79 7.77 18.31
N LEU A 54 11.12 7.66 18.48
CA LEU A 54 11.89 6.53 17.99
C LEU A 54 11.51 5.22 18.70
N PHE A 55 11.24 5.27 20.00
CA PHE A 55 10.88 4.09 20.79
C PHE A 55 9.47 3.56 20.49
N LYS A 56 8.52 4.45 20.18
CA LYS A 56 7.11 4.09 19.95
C LYS A 56 6.72 4.02 18.46
N ARG A 57 7.56 4.47 17.52
CA ARG A 57 7.22 4.39 16.10
C ARG A 57 7.06 2.95 15.65
N LEU A 58 6.18 2.75 14.67
CA LEU A 58 6.09 1.49 13.94
C LEU A 58 7.36 1.34 13.11
N GLY A 59 8.03 0.19 13.26
CA GLY A 59 9.43 -0.02 12.87
C GLY A 59 9.81 0.37 11.43
N ASN A 60 11.12 0.42 11.21
CA ASN A 60 11.70 0.70 9.89
C ASN A 60 11.42 -0.46 8.91
N GLY A 61 10.67 -0.18 7.84
CA GLY A 61 10.39 -1.11 6.75
C GLY A 61 11.30 -0.89 5.54
N PRO A 62 11.26 -1.80 4.54
CA PRO A 62 12.13 -1.75 3.35
C PRO A 62 11.66 -0.79 2.24
N THR A 63 10.52 -0.11 2.42
CA THR A 63 10.03 0.91 1.49
C THR A 63 11.11 1.97 1.27
N LEU A 64 11.47 2.27 0.02
CA LEU A 64 12.53 3.23 -0.30
C LEU A 64 12.05 4.68 -0.29
N PHE A 65 10.77 4.94 -0.59
CA PHE A 65 10.22 6.30 -0.63
C PHE A 65 10.46 7.08 0.68
N ASN A 66 10.31 6.41 1.83
CA ASN A 66 10.53 7.02 3.13
C ASN A 66 11.98 7.00 3.62
N LYS A 67 12.86 6.23 2.96
CA LYS A 67 14.27 6.14 3.40
C LYS A 67 15.00 7.45 3.22
N GLU A 68 14.72 8.22 2.17
CA GLU A 68 15.41 9.50 1.95
C GLU A 68 15.33 10.41 3.20
N TYR A 69 14.15 10.59 3.78
CA TYR A 69 13.99 11.45 4.95
C TYR A 69 14.25 10.73 6.28
N LEU A 70 13.82 9.46 6.43
CA LEU A 70 14.01 8.74 7.69
C LEU A 70 15.47 8.36 7.94
N LEU A 71 16.18 7.88 6.92
CA LEU A 71 17.60 7.55 7.06
C LEU A 71 18.39 8.80 7.46
N CYS A 72 18.16 9.90 6.74
CA CYS A 72 18.83 11.16 7.00
C CYS A 72 18.61 11.66 8.42
N ALA A 73 17.42 11.50 9.01
CA ALA A 73 17.17 11.89 10.40
C ALA A 73 17.78 10.90 11.40
N ASP A 74 17.50 9.61 11.22
CA ASP A 74 17.87 8.57 12.18
C ASP A 74 19.38 8.36 12.31
N THR A 75 20.15 8.55 11.23
CA THR A 75 21.59 8.26 11.28
C THR A 75 22.38 9.19 12.20
N TRP A 76 21.83 10.35 12.57
CA TRP A 76 22.43 11.28 13.54
C TRP A 76 22.13 10.92 14.99
N VAL A 77 21.32 9.89 15.22
CA VAL A 77 20.89 9.50 16.56
C VAL A 77 21.86 8.48 17.13
N ASN A 78 22.60 8.88 18.17
CA ASN A 78 23.54 8.01 18.85
C ASN A 78 22.83 7.05 19.80
N ASP A 79 23.35 5.82 19.89
CA ASP A 79 23.01 4.80 20.90
C ASP A 79 21.52 4.47 21.06
N PHE A 80 20.68 4.79 20.06
CA PHE A 80 19.31 4.28 20.00
C PHE A 80 19.31 2.84 19.52
N ILE A 81 18.73 1.96 20.34
CA ILE A 81 18.48 0.56 20.02
C ILE A 81 17.01 0.38 19.67
N ASP A 82 16.74 -0.10 18.47
CA ASP A 82 15.38 -0.43 18.03
C ASP A 82 14.79 -1.55 18.91
N PRO A 83 13.65 -1.33 19.58
CA PRO A 83 13.11 -2.30 20.54
C PRO A 83 12.56 -3.57 19.87
N HIS A 84 12.29 -3.54 18.57
CA HIS A 84 11.75 -4.69 17.84
C HIS A 84 12.86 -5.60 17.30
N ARG A 85 13.98 -5.01 16.87
CA ARG A 85 15.10 -5.73 16.23
C ARG A 85 16.32 -5.88 17.13
N ASN A 86 16.37 -5.18 18.25
CA ASN A 86 17.47 -5.18 19.22
C ASN A 86 18.84 -4.88 18.57
N LYS A 87 18.87 -3.84 17.73
CA LYS A 87 20.06 -3.36 17.00
C LYS A 87 20.08 -1.83 16.98
N THR A 88 21.24 -1.24 16.72
CA THR A 88 21.32 0.21 16.53
C THR A 88 20.46 0.63 15.34
N ILE A 89 19.96 1.87 15.35
CA ILE A 89 19.10 2.30 14.24
C ILE A 89 19.83 2.36 12.90
N GLN A 90 21.13 2.63 12.94
CA GLN A 90 22.03 2.59 11.79
C GLN A 90 22.15 1.18 11.22
N GLU A 91 22.28 0.16 12.07
CA GLU A 91 22.31 -1.25 11.63
C GLU A 91 20.97 -1.69 11.05
N VAL A 92 19.85 -1.29 11.66
CA VAL A 92 18.51 -1.57 11.15
C VAL A 92 18.35 -1.01 9.73
N HIS A 93 18.70 0.26 9.53
CA HIS A 93 18.67 0.88 8.20
C HIS A 93 19.62 0.22 7.21
N ARG A 94 20.84 -0.12 7.64
CA ARG A 94 21.83 -0.82 6.80
C ARG A 94 21.26 -2.16 6.32
N GLU A 95 20.66 -2.93 7.21
CA GLU A 95 20.06 -4.23 6.87
C GLU A 95 18.91 -4.09 5.89
N ASP A 96 18.00 -3.12 6.13
CA ASP A 96 16.90 -2.84 5.21
C ASP A 96 17.43 -2.50 3.82
N LEU A 97 18.37 -1.56 3.73
CA LEU A 97 18.95 -1.12 2.45
C LEU A 97 19.65 -2.26 1.71
N LEU A 98 20.41 -3.10 2.42
CA LEU A 98 21.12 -4.24 1.83
C LEU A 98 20.17 -5.38 1.45
N SER A 99 18.98 -5.45 2.02
CA SER A 99 17.96 -6.46 1.69
C SER A 99 17.15 -6.12 0.44
N ILE A 100 17.26 -4.89 -0.07
CA ILE A 100 16.51 -4.46 -1.24
C ILE A 100 16.95 -5.26 -2.45
N ARG A 101 15.98 -5.87 -3.12
CA ARG A 101 16.23 -6.63 -4.34
C ARG A 101 16.67 -5.69 -5.46
N ILE A 102 17.72 -6.12 -6.14
CA ILE A 102 18.13 -5.60 -7.44
C ILE A 102 17.93 -6.75 -8.43
N ASP A 103 17.18 -6.51 -9.49
CA ASP A 103 16.97 -7.52 -10.53
C ASP A 103 18.16 -7.64 -11.50
N ASP A 104 18.07 -8.56 -12.46
CA ASP A 104 19.10 -8.84 -13.45
C ASP A 104 19.28 -7.73 -14.50
N GLU A 105 18.31 -6.82 -14.62
CA GLU A 105 18.41 -5.59 -15.42
C GLU A 105 18.99 -4.41 -14.63
N GLY A 106 19.12 -4.55 -13.31
CA GLY A 106 19.65 -3.52 -12.41
C GLY A 106 18.59 -2.59 -11.82
N TYR A 107 17.29 -2.91 -11.95
CA TYR A 107 16.23 -2.15 -11.27
C TYR A 107 16.18 -2.47 -9.78
N ILE A 108 15.87 -1.45 -8.99
CA ILE A 108 15.83 -1.52 -7.53
C ILE A 108 14.36 -1.54 -7.08
N ASP A 109 13.98 -2.56 -6.33
CA ASP A 109 12.62 -2.67 -5.78
C ASP A 109 12.41 -1.60 -4.68
N THR A 110 11.59 -0.60 -4.95
CA THR A 110 11.32 0.52 -4.03
C THR A 110 10.21 0.24 -3.01
N HIS A 111 9.47 -0.86 -3.16
CA HIS A 111 8.51 -1.37 -2.17
C HIS A 111 7.57 -0.28 -1.62
N GLN A 112 6.87 0.46 -2.48
CA GLN A 112 6.16 1.68 -2.06
C GLN A 112 5.03 1.40 -1.05
N HIS A 113 4.26 0.34 -1.24
CA HIS A 113 3.26 -0.30 -0.37
C HIS A 113 2.44 -1.27 -1.25
N PHE A 114 1.51 -2.07 -0.68
CA PHE A 114 0.47 -2.71 -1.51
C PHE A 114 -0.35 -1.59 -2.17
N SER A 115 0.00 -1.25 -3.41
CA SER A 115 -0.47 -0.06 -4.10
C SER A 115 -1.42 -0.44 -5.24
N HIS A 116 -1.79 0.53 -6.07
CA HIS A 116 -2.35 0.29 -7.39
C HIS A 116 -1.30 0.49 -8.49
N ALA A 117 -0.04 0.77 -8.10
CA ALA A 117 1.14 0.78 -8.95
C ALA A 117 1.78 -0.62 -9.00
N HIS A 118 2.83 -0.76 -9.79
CA HIS A 118 3.66 -1.97 -9.82
C HIS A 118 4.16 -2.31 -8.40
N ASP A 119 4.17 -3.60 -8.04
CA ASP A 119 4.45 -4.02 -6.66
C ASP A 119 5.93 -3.79 -6.25
N ALA A 120 6.84 -3.78 -7.22
CA ALA A 120 8.23 -3.34 -7.01
C ALA A 120 8.37 -1.80 -6.84
N GLY A 121 7.29 -1.03 -7.03
CA GLY A 121 7.22 0.42 -6.83
C GLY A 121 7.71 1.25 -8.02
N TRP A 122 8.19 2.46 -7.75
CA TRP A 122 8.62 3.47 -8.73
C TRP A 122 9.66 2.91 -9.73
N PRO A 123 9.69 3.32 -11.02
CA PRO A 123 9.02 4.47 -11.65
C PRO A 123 7.67 4.19 -12.31
N PHE A 124 7.02 3.08 -11.98
CA PHE A 124 5.78 2.71 -12.66
C PHE A 124 4.60 3.56 -12.19
N PRO A 125 4.00 4.38 -13.09
CA PRO A 125 2.93 5.29 -12.72
C PRO A 125 1.64 4.53 -12.38
N LEU A 126 0.79 5.17 -11.58
CA LEU A 126 -0.60 4.77 -11.43
C LEU A 126 -1.34 5.05 -12.74
N TRP A 127 -2.21 4.13 -13.17
CA TRP A 127 -2.99 4.33 -14.39
C TRP A 127 -3.86 5.60 -14.36
N THR A 128 -4.22 6.08 -13.16
CA THR A 128 -4.96 7.34 -12.97
C THR A 128 -4.13 8.60 -13.21
N GLN A 129 -2.79 8.53 -13.22
CA GLN A 129 -1.93 9.69 -13.50
C GLN A 129 -1.97 10.12 -14.97
N THR A 130 -2.35 9.21 -15.86
CA THR A 130 -2.55 9.48 -17.29
C THR A 130 -4.03 9.61 -17.64
N TYR A 131 -4.90 9.79 -16.64
CA TYR A 131 -6.34 9.83 -16.86
C TYR A 131 -6.76 10.91 -17.88
N GLY A 132 -7.66 10.56 -18.79
CA GLY A 132 -8.11 11.42 -19.88
C GLY A 132 -7.15 11.49 -21.07
N GLN A 133 -5.94 10.93 -20.96
CA GLN A 133 -5.03 10.79 -22.09
C GLN A 133 -5.33 9.49 -22.83
N LYS A 134 -5.59 9.62 -24.14
CA LYS A 134 -5.87 8.48 -25.00
C LYS A 134 -4.64 7.57 -25.08
N ASP A 135 -4.86 6.26 -24.88
CA ASP A 135 -3.86 5.20 -25.05
C ASP A 135 -2.61 5.31 -24.13
N LYS A 136 -2.73 5.98 -22.97
CA LYS A 136 -1.60 6.23 -22.03
C LYS A 136 -1.70 5.48 -20.69
N GLY A 137 -2.85 4.90 -20.37
CA GLY A 137 -3.07 4.13 -19.16
C GLY A 137 -4.56 3.86 -18.95
N ILE A 138 -4.89 2.69 -18.45
CA ILE A 138 -6.27 2.27 -18.18
C ILE A 138 -6.32 1.31 -17.01
N GLY A 139 -7.41 1.34 -16.25
CA GLY A 139 -7.66 0.44 -15.14
C GLY A 139 -9.12 0.41 -14.76
N TRP A 140 -9.49 -0.64 -14.04
CA TRP A 140 -10.83 -0.86 -13.50
C TRP A 140 -10.74 -1.24 -12.04
N HIS A 141 -11.67 -0.72 -11.24
CA HIS A 141 -11.88 -1.13 -9.87
C HIS A 141 -13.25 -1.78 -9.75
N PHE A 142 -13.26 -3.08 -9.48
CA PHE A 142 -14.49 -3.83 -9.29
C PHE A 142 -15.05 -3.69 -7.87
N GLN A 143 -15.22 -2.44 -7.44
CA GLN A 143 -15.84 -2.03 -6.19
C GLN A 143 -16.51 -0.66 -6.38
N PRO A 144 -17.50 -0.29 -5.56
CA PRO A 144 -18.12 1.04 -5.62
C PRO A 144 -17.06 2.13 -5.47
N LEU A 145 -17.25 3.27 -6.14
CA LEU A 145 -16.28 4.37 -6.17
C LEU A 145 -15.92 4.88 -4.76
N GLU A 146 -16.91 4.89 -3.88
CA GLU A 146 -16.81 5.29 -2.48
C GLU A 146 -15.92 4.35 -1.68
N GLN A 147 -15.78 3.11 -2.14
CA GLN A 147 -15.05 2.05 -1.45
C GLN A 147 -13.68 1.78 -2.07
N VAL A 148 -13.28 2.50 -3.13
CA VAL A 148 -11.91 2.42 -3.69
C VAL A 148 -10.92 3.03 -2.67
N PRO A 149 -9.94 2.27 -2.15
CA PRO A 149 -9.03 2.76 -1.12
C PRO A 149 -7.90 3.62 -1.69
N GLY A 150 -7.23 4.36 -0.79
CA GLY A 150 -5.99 5.07 -1.06
C GLY A 150 -6.08 6.19 -2.10
N TRP A 151 -4.91 6.66 -2.54
CA TRP A 151 -4.78 7.83 -3.42
C TRP A 151 -5.44 7.66 -4.78
N VAL A 152 -5.53 6.43 -5.30
CA VAL A 152 -6.28 6.16 -6.54
C VAL A 152 -7.76 6.41 -6.33
N GLY A 153 -8.34 5.90 -5.24
CA GLY A 153 -9.73 6.15 -4.90
C GLY A 153 -10.04 7.64 -4.71
N GLU A 154 -9.14 8.38 -4.04
CA GLU A 154 -9.27 9.84 -3.88
C GLU A 154 -9.24 10.56 -5.23
N ASN A 155 -8.28 10.24 -6.10
CA ASN A 155 -8.22 10.80 -7.45
C ASN A 155 -9.51 10.52 -8.24
N LEU A 156 -10.01 9.28 -8.21
CA LEU A 156 -11.24 8.91 -8.91
C LEU A 156 -12.47 9.64 -8.36
N ARG A 157 -12.58 9.80 -7.04
CA ARG A 157 -13.67 10.55 -6.41
C ARG A 157 -13.61 12.03 -6.76
N HIS A 158 -12.43 12.66 -6.72
CA HIS A 158 -12.26 14.05 -7.15
C HIS A 158 -12.62 14.25 -8.62
N ALA A 159 -12.21 13.32 -9.50
CA ALA A 159 -12.57 13.33 -10.91
C ALA A 159 -14.04 12.93 -11.18
N LYS A 160 -14.79 12.51 -10.16
CA LYS A 160 -16.15 11.92 -10.27
C LYS A 160 -16.20 10.79 -11.30
N ASN A 161 -15.12 10.02 -11.43
CA ASN A 161 -15.03 8.93 -12.39
C ASN A 161 -15.68 7.67 -11.83
N ASN A 162 -16.97 7.51 -12.12
CA ASN A 162 -17.71 6.29 -11.84
C ASN A 162 -17.68 5.29 -12.99
N LEU A 163 -17.07 5.61 -14.13
CA LEU A 163 -17.07 4.75 -15.32
C LEU A 163 -16.19 3.52 -15.10
N THR A 164 -15.02 3.71 -14.50
CA THR A 164 -14.04 2.64 -14.23
C THR A 164 -14.26 1.94 -12.90
N CYS A 165 -15.43 2.13 -12.25
CA CYS A 165 -15.72 1.58 -10.93
C CYS A 165 -17.02 0.75 -10.91
N GLY A 166 -17.05 -0.27 -10.06
CA GLY A 166 -18.23 -1.06 -9.73
C GLY A 166 -18.96 -1.65 -10.95
N GLU A 167 -20.28 -1.51 -10.98
CA GLU A 167 -21.12 -2.03 -12.07
C GLU A 167 -20.82 -1.40 -13.44
N ASN A 168 -20.33 -0.16 -13.49
CA ASN A 168 -19.95 0.47 -14.75
C ASN A 168 -18.61 -0.08 -15.27
N ALA A 169 -17.73 -0.51 -14.38
CA ALA A 169 -16.54 -1.25 -14.78
C ALA A 169 -16.94 -2.57 -15.43
N ILE A 170 -17.86 -3.33 -14.82
CA ILE A 170 -18.33 -4.63 -15.32
C ILE A 170 -18.89 -4.52 -16.75
N LYS A 171 -19.66 -3.47 -17.06
CA LYS A 171 -20.26 -3.26 -18.38
C LYS A 171 -19.25 -3.11 -19.53
N GLN A 172 -17.98 -2.88 -19.21
CA GLN A 172 -16.88 -2.78 -20.17
C GLN A 172 -16.18 -4.12 -20.40
N TRP A 173 -16.82 -5.23 -20.04
CA TRP A 173 -16.30 -6.56 -20.26
C TRP A 173 -17.40 -7.48 -20.80
N GLU A 174 -17.05 -8.22 -21.84
CA GLU A 174 -17.83 -9.33 -22.38
C GLU A 174 -17.40 -10.63 -21.69
N LEU A 175 -18.38 -11.48 -21.41
CA LEU A 175 -18.20 -12.76 -20.73
C LEU A 175 -18.60 -13.90 -21.65
N GLN A 176 -17.75 -14.92 -21.74
CA GLN A 176 -18.06 -16.20 -22.39
C GLN A 176 -17.88 -17.33 -21.38
N ASN A 177 -18.87 -18.22 -21.29
CA ASN A 177 -18.88 -19.37 -20.37
C ASN A 177 -18.63 -18.96 -18.91
N LEU A 178 -19.15 -17.79 -18.55
CA LEU A 178 -19.07 -17.15 -17.24
C LEU A 178 -20.39 -16.47 -16.93
N ILE A 179 -20.84 -16.56 -15.68
CA ILE A 179 -21.96 -15.82 -15.13
C ILE A 179 -21.40 -14.74 -14.21
N SER A 180 -21.83 -13.49 -14.44
CA SER A 180 -21.57 -12.38 -13.54
C SER A 180 -22.61 -12.35 -12.42
N HIS A 181 -22.13 -12.34 -11.18
CA HIS A 181 -22.95 -12.08 -9.99
C HIS A 181 -22.88 -10.61 -9.55
N GLY A 182 -22.33 -9.74 -10.40
CA GLY A 182 -22.15 -8.32 -10.10
C GLY A 182 -21.06 -8.08 -9.04
N ILE A 183 -21.16 -6.93 -8.37
CA ILE A 183 -20.28 -6.57 -7.26
C ILE A 183 -20.76 -7.22 -5.96
N VAL A 184 -19.97 -8.15 -5.43
CA VAL A 184 -20.20 -8.84 -4.14
C VAL A 184 -18.98 -8.63 -3.26
N GLU A 185 -19.17 -8.13 -2.03
CA GLU A 185 -18.08 -7.85 -1.08
C GLU A 185 -16.93 -7.00 -1.70
N ASN A 186 -17.29 -5.97 -2.46
CA ASN A 186 -16.36 -5.08 -3.16
C ASN A 186 -15.46 -5.77 -4.19
N LYS A 187 -15.97 -6.83 -4.83
CA LYS A 187 -15.27 -7.56 -5.89
C LYS A 187 -16.26 -7.95 -6.97
N TRP A 188 -15.79 -8.06 -8.21
CA TRP A 188 -16.58 -8.66 -9.27
C TRP A 188 -16.57 -10.18 -9.09
N LYS A 189 -17.74 -10.75 -8.77
CA LYS A 189 -17.89 -12.19 -8.56
C LYS A 189 -18.32 -12.86 -9.86
N LEU A 190 -17.52 -13.83 -10.29
CA LEU A 190 -17.72 -14.59 -11.51
C LEU A 190 -17.84 -16.08 -11.19
N GLU A 191 -18.71 -16.77 -11.91
CA GLU A 191 -18.90 -18.21 -11.84
C GLU A 191 -18.72 -18.83 -13.23
N SER A 192 -17.88 -19.87 -13.33
CA SER A 192 -17.73 -20.62 -14.57
C SER A 192 -18.97 -21.49 -14.80
N THR A 193 -19.51 -21.48 -16.01
CA THR A 193 -20.66 -22.33 -16.36
C THR A 193 -20.27 -23.80 -16.55
N GLY A 194 -18.97 -24.10 -16.67
CA GLY A 194 -18.46 -25.43 -16.98
C GLY A 194 -18.54 -25.83 -18.47
N GLU A 195 -19.21 -25.03 -19.30
CA GLU A 195 -19.35 -25.27 -20.73
C GLU A 195 -18.19 -24.64 -21.51
N GLY A 196 -17.03 -25.30 -21.58
CA GLY A 196 -15.88 -24.81 -22.35
C GLY A 196 -15.02 -23.76 -21.61
N PRO A 197 -14.13 -23.03 -22.32
CA PRO A 197 -13.20 -22.09 -21.69
C PRO A 197 -13.94 -20.83 -21.21
N SER A 198 -13.72 -20.45 -19.96
CA SER A 198 -14.20 -19.18 -19.40
C SER A 198 -13.33 -18.02 -19.90
N ILE A 199 -13.92 -17.07 -20.62
CA ILE A 199 -13.19 -15.94 -21.25
C ILE A 199 -13.81 -14.62 -20.84
N ILE A 200 -12.95 -13.63 -20.56
CA ILE A 200 -13.31 -12.25 -20.26
C ILE A 200 -12.60 -11.36 -21.27
N THR A 201 -13.35 -10.55 -22.02
CA THR A 201 -12.81 -9.67 -23.07
C THR A 201 -13.20 -8.22 -22.79
N SER A 202 -12.24 -7.30 -22.81
CA SER A 202 -12.52 -5.88 -22.60
C SER A 202 -13.29 -5.27 -23.77
N THR A 203 -14.30 -4.45 -23.48
CA THR A 203 -15.09 -3.68 -24.44
C THR A 203 -15.13 -2.19 -24.03
N PRO A 204 -14.63 -1.26 -24.86
CA PRO A 204 -14.08 -1.46 -26.20
C PRO A 204 -12.69 -2.12 -26.18
N ASN A 205 -12.25 -2.57 -27.35
CA ASN A 205 -10.88 -3.04 -27.56
C ASN A 205 -9.88 -1.96 -27.12
N LEU A 206 -8.89 -2.38 -26.34
CA LEU A 206 -7.85 -1.51 -25.83
C LEU A 206 -6.70 -1.44 -26.83
N ASN A 207 -6.26 -0.23 -27.16
CA ASN A 207 -5.02 -0.01 -27.89
C ASN A 207 -3.91 0.28 -26.88
N LEU A 208 -3.17 -0.77 -26.51
CA LEU A 208 -2.12 -0.69 -25.51
C LEU A 208 -0.75 -0.69 -26.20
N SER A 209 0.16 0.15 -25.71
CA SER A 209 1.53 0.27 -26.18
C SER A 209 2.45 0.01 -25.01
N ALA A 210 3.37 -0.96 -25.13
CA ALA A 210 4.34 -1.25 -24.07
C ALA A 210 5.25 -0.05 -23.73
N LYS A 211 5.38 0.92 -24.66
CA LYS A 211 6.09 2.18 -24.43
C LYS A 211 5.39 3.07 -23.40
N ASP A 212 4.07 3.02 -23.36
CA ASP A 212 3.23 3.89 -22.54
C ASP A 212 2.66 3.16 -21.31
N ILE A 213 2.46 1.85 -21.44
CA ILE A 213 1.87 0.96 -20.44
C ILE A 213 2.82 -0.23 -20.28
N PRO A 214 3.92 -0.05 -19.52
CA PRO A 214 5.02 -1.02 -19.48
C PRO A 214 4.73 -2.23 -18.60
N PHE A 215 3.64 -2.21 -17.83
CA PHE A 215 3.25 -3.32 -16.97
C PHE A 215 1.73 -3.50 -16.94
N PHE A 216 1.32 -4.71 -16.55
CA PHE A 216 -0.07 -5.09 -16.34
C PHE A 216 -0.19 -5.72 -14.95
N GLN A 217 -1.26 -5.38 -14.23
CA GLN A 217 -1.55 -5.98 -12.93
C GLN A 217 -2.99 -6.50 -12.92
N LEU A 218 -3.15 -7.77 -12.57
CA LEU A 218 -4.44 -8.41 -12.37
C LEU A 218 -4.53 -8.95 -10.94
N ARG A 219 -5.60 -8.57 -10.24
CA ARG A 219 -5.88 -9.04 -8.89
C ARG A 219 -7.13 -9.89 -8.92
N TRP A 220 -6.96 -11.17 -8.64
CA TRP A 220 -8.04 -12.13 -8.70
C TRP A 220 -7.84 -13.23 -7.66
N LYS A 221 -8.93 -13.89 -7.29
CA LYS A 221 -8.91 -15.09 -6.45
C LYS A 221 -9.83 -16.11 -7.09
N ARG A 222 -9.42 -17.37 -7.05
CA ARG A 222 -10.22 -18.50 -7.51
C ARG A 222 -10.58 -19.39 -6.33
N GLU A 223 -11.85 -19.74 -6.21
CA GLU A 223 -12.27 -20.86 -5.40
C GLU A 223 -12.25 -22.10 -6.29
N ILE A 224 -11.48 -23.12 -5.88
CA ILE A 224 -11.28 -24.33 -6.67
C ILE A 224 -12.21 -25.40 -6.10
N GLN A 225 -13.24 -25.78 -6.85
CA GLN A 225 -14.05 -26.97 -6.54
C GLN A 225 -13.47 -28.24 -7.16
N TYR A 226 -12.71 -28.13 -8.26
CA TYR A 226 -12.07 -29.25 -8.96
C TYR A 226 -10.69 -28.87 -9.50
N GLN A 227 -9.73 -29.79 -9.43
CA GLN A 227 -8.41 -29.62 -10.06
C GLN A 227 -8.57 -29.64 -11.59
N SER A 228 -8.55 -28.46 -12.20
CA SER A 228 -8.33 -28.33 -13.64
C SER A 228 -6.83 -28.17 -13.89
N HIS A 229 -6.28 -28.94 -14.82
CA HIS A 229 -4.89 -28.80 -15.27
C HIS A 229 -4.71 -27.60 -16.22
N LEU A 230 -5.78 -26.86 -16.54
CA LEU A 230 -5.70 -25.68 -17.40
C LEU A 230 -5.25 -24.48 -16.57
N LEU A 231 -4.06 -23.98 -16.91
CA LEU A 231 -3.54 -22.73 -16.38
C LEU A 231 -4.30 -21.55 -17.01
N PRO A 232 -4.77 -20.59 -16.19
CA PRO A 232 -5.34 -19.35 -16.71
C PRO A 232 -4.26 -18.57 -17.47
N TYR A 233 -4.69 -17.79 -18.47
CA TYR A 233 -3.77 -16.96 -19.24
C TYR A 233 -4.44 -15.66 -19.67
N MET A 234 -3.60 -14.68 -19.98
CA MET A 234 -3.95 -13.49 -20.75
C MET A 234 -3.42 -13.65 -22.18
N GLU A 235 -4.18 -13.20 -23.16
CA GLU A 235 -3.83 -13.25 -24.58
C GLU A 235 -4.20 -11.92 -25.25
N TRP A 236 -3.43 -11.51 -26.26
CA TRP A 236 -3.65 -10.25 -26.96
C TRP A 236 -3.37 -10.36 -28.46
N LYS A 237 -3.89 -9.38 -29.22
CA LYS A 237 -3.61 -9.17 -30.64
C LYS A 237 -2.64 -8.01 -30.80
N ARG A 238 -1.70 -8.12 -31.74
CA ARG A 238 -0.84 -7.02 -32.19
C ARG A 238 -1.45 -6.38 -33.44
N ALA A 239 -0.94 -5.21 -33.81
CA ALA A 239 -1.27 -4.59 -35.09
C ALA A 239 -0.97 -5.56 -36.25
N GLY A 240 -1.98 -5.84 -37.08
CA GLY A 240 -1.89 -6.76 -38.21
C GLY A 240 -2.23 -8.22 -37.91
N ASP A 241 -2.39 -8.62 -36.64
CA ASP A 241 -2.85 -9.97 -36.32
C ASP A 241 -4.35 -10.11 -36.71
N SER A 242 -4.68 -11.20 -37.42
CA SER A 242 -6.08 -11.52 -37.75
C SER A 242 -6.83 -12.13 -36.56
N ASP A 243 -6.12 -12.90 -35.72
CA ASP A 243 -6.71 -13.56 -34.56
C ASP A 243 -5.78 -13.69 -33.35
N PHE A 244 -6.33 -14.14 -32.22
CA PHE A 244 -5.59 -14.55 -31.05
C PHE A 244 -4.68 -15.76 -31.37
N SER A 245 -3.56 -15.90 -30.66
CA SER A 245 -2.64 -17.02 -30.86
C SER A 245 -2.00 -17.46 -29.56
N PRO A 246 -1.88 -18.79 -29.33
CA PRO A 246 -1.17 -19.35 -28.18
C PRO A 246 0.26 -18.84 -27.98
N GLU A 247 0.92 -18.37 -29.04
CA GLU A 247 2.26 -17.77 -28.98
C GLU A 247 2.29 -16.45 -28.19
N ARG A 248 1.13 -15.84 -27.94
CA ARG A 248 0.96 -14.55 -27.24
C ARG A 248 0.21 -14.73 -25.92
N ARG A 249 0.43 -15.85 -25.25
CA ARG A 249 -0.17 -16.15 -23.94
C ARG A 249 0.81 -15.88 -22.82
N PHE A 250 0.32 -15.17 -21.81
CA PHE A 250 0.96 -15.04 -20.51
C PHE A 250 0.17 -15.87 -19.50
N TYR A 251 0.74 -16.96 -18.99
CA TYR A 251 0.09 -17.86 -18.03
C TYR A 251 0.30 -17.38 -16.58
N PHE A 252 -0.69 -17.57 -15.72
CA PHE A 252 -0.63 -17.28 -14.28
C PHE A 252 -0.52 -18.56 -13.44
#